data_AF-A0A8J9Z232-F1
#
_entry.id   AF-A0A8J9Z232-F1
#
_cell.length_a   1.000
_cell.length_b   1.000
_cell.length_c   1.000
_cell.angle_alpha   90.00
_cell.angle_beta   90.00
_cell.angle_gamma   90.00
#
_symmetry.space_group_name_H-M   'P 1'
#
loop_
_entity.id
_entity.type
_entity.pdbx_description
1 polymer ?
#
loop_
_entity_poly.entity_id
_entity_poly.type
_entity_poly.pdbx_seq_one_letter_code
_entity_poly.pdbx_strand_id
1 'polypeptide(L)'
;MPGKKKGKGKKGKGKKGKKGKKKDKNSALRGEPGAAVKSVLRAYDENCARTASLSCVGLRRKLKASYEDNILLEKFLLEGYEDSPPDQPIMMVEPLLDALRSERYVFIKELSVWDVPLKHENVASVALLLEKQVYPLRQLELLDCGIESYPVTRLARSFPAHPFLSTIILDYNDNLFLDGNDLECEGAMELIKMVADTAEREAFERAEEVRMKAELEAEKELEGKKKKKEAEPPKVGPWLKKLHLAENGLDAFGKAGNYAPVICMRLFRKLITNSNCLEELDLGDNHIGDLGGRELLQALLDRKEAKLPTLSLGVSPMMHQDTFTLLMKHSGSLKKKGKKKKGKGKGKKKKKK
;
A
#
# COMPACT_ATOMS: atom_id res chain seq x y z
N MET A 1 10.82 13.73 86.64
CA MET A 1 11.44 15.08 86.64
C MET A 1 12.93 14.92 86.45
N PRO A 2 13.69 15.89 85.91
CA PRO A 2 13.45 16.93 84.91
C PRO A 2 14.39 16.66 83.68
N GLY A 3 14.59 17.45 82.63
CA GLY A 3 14.28 18.83 82.30
C GLY A 3 14.99 19.23 81.00
N LYS A 4 14.37 20.21 80.32
CA LYS A 4 14.73 20.88 79.05
C LYS A 4 16.15 21.46 78.96
N LYS A 5 16.67 21.62 77.73
CA LYS A 5 17.06 22.92 77.08
C LYS A 5 17.64 22.67 75.66
N LYS A 6 16.99 23.16 74.59
CA LYS A 6 17.22 24.44 73.86
C LYS A 6 18.62 24.60 73.22
N GLY A 7 18.67 24.53 71.88
CA GLY A 7 18.95 25.71 71.05
C GLY A 7 20.32 25.90 70.38
N LYS A 8 20.29 25.80 69.04
CA LYS A 8 21.04 26.56 68.00
C LYS A 8 22.56 26.35 67.83
N GLY A 9 22.95 26.06 66.58
CA GLY A 9 24.28 26.39 66.06
C GLY A 9 24.63 25.64 64.78
N LYS A 10 24.67 26.34 63.64
CA LYS A 10 24.70 25.82 62.26
C LYS A 10 26.12 25.90 61.69
N LYS A 11 26.61 24.85 61.02
CA LYS A 11 27.33 24.83 59.71
C LYS A 11 28.36 23.69 59.63
N GLY A 12 28.25 22.88 58.58
CA GLY A 12 29.31 21.95 58.16
C GLY A 12 28.86 21.13 56.95
N LYS A 13 29.44 21.42 55.78
CA LYS A 13 29.05 20.97 54.44
C LYS A 13 29.03 19.44 54.27
N GLY A 14 27.87 18.87 53.93
CA GLY A 14 27.75 17.49 53.46
C GLY A 14 27.91 17.39 51.94
N LYS A 15 28.98 16.71 51.49
CA LYS A 15 29.10 16.15 50.13
C LYS A 15 27.96 15.13 49.93
N LYS A 16 26.97 15.44 49.08
CA LYS A 16 26.04 14.43 48.56
C LYS A 16 26.45 14.06 47.13
N GLY A 17 26.80 12.79 46.98
CA GLY A 17 27.21 12.18 45.72
C GLY A 17 26.14 12.29 44.63
N LYS A 18 26.62 12.47 43.40
CA LYS A 18 25.87 12.32 42.15
C LYS A 18 25.20 10.95 42.12
N LYS A 19 23.88 10.89 42.38
CA LYS A 19 23.05 9.78 41.89
C LYS A 19 22.89 9.96 40.38
N GLY A 20 23.54 9.08 39.62
CA GLY A 20 23.37 8.97 38.18
C GLY A 20 21.90 8.78 37.85
N LYS A 21 21.36 9.69 37.03
CA LYS A 21 20.02 9.62 36.47
C LYS A 21 20.00 8.40 35.56
N LYS A 22 19.28 7.34 35.97
CA LYS A 22 19.04 6.13 35.17
C LYS A 22 18.37 6.59 33.87
N LYS A 23 19.08 6.51 32.75
CA LYS A 23 18.57 6.87 31.42
C LYS A 23 17.38 5.95 31.11
N ASP A 24 16.19 6.54 31.00
CA ASP A 24 15.06 5.91 30.34
C ASP A 24 15.47 5.55 28.92
N LYS A 25 15.54 4.24 28.63
CA LYS A 25 15.90 3.67 27.33
C LYS A 25 14.85 3.96 26.23
N ASN A 26 13.81 4.73 26.53
CA ASN A 26 12.74 5.11 25.61
C ASN A 26 12.78 6.58 25.16
N SER A 27 13.89 7.28 25.42
CA SER A 27 14.06 8.72 25.09
C SER A 27 14.70 9.00 23.73
N ALA A 28 15.12 7.96 22.98
CA ALA A 28 15.83 8.13 21.71
C ALA A 28 14.96 8.70 20.56
N LEU A 29 13.63 8.70 20.70
CA LEU A 29 12.69 9.25 19.72
C LEU A 29 12.19 10.67 20.06
N ARG A 30 12.73 11.32 21.10
CA ARG A 30 12.44 12.74 21.41
C ARG A 30 13.50 13.67 20.79
N GLY A 31 13.86 13.42 19.54
CA GLY A 31 14.48 14.43 18.68
C GLY A 31 13.41 15.33 18.07
N GLU A 32 13.77 16.53 17.63
CA GLU A 32 12.87 17.33 16.79
C GLU A 32 12.48 16.51 15.54
N PRO A 33 11.19 16.49 15.12
CA PRO A 33 10.74 15.73 13.95
C PRO A 33 11.62 15.90 12.71
N GLY A 34 12.07 17.13 12.45
CA GLY A 34 12.96 17.47 11.35
C GLY A 34 14.33 16.80 11.45
N ALA A 35 14.84 16.54 12.67
CA ALA A 35 16.12 15.86 12.84
C ALA A 35 16.08 14.42 12.30
N ALA A 36 14.98 13.69 12.50
CA ALA A 36 14.81 12.34 11.96
C ALA A 36 14.79 12.37 10.42
N VAL A 37 14.06 13.32 9.83
CA VAL A 37 13.98 13.50 8.38
C VAL A 37 15.34 13.90 7.79
N LYS A 38 16.08 14.77 8.49
CA LYS A 38 17.44 15.19 8.10
C LYS A 38 18.40 13.99 8.06
N SER A 39 18.32 13.11 9.05
CA SER A 39 19.14 11.90 9.06
C SER A 39 18.79 10.98 7.90
N VAL A 40 17.49 10.80 7.59
CA VAL A 40 17.07 10.01 6.41
C VAL A 40 17.58 10.62 5.11
N LEU A 41 17.49 11.95 4.94
CA LEU A 41 18.03 12.64 3.76
C LEU A 41 19.53 12.42 3.61
N ARG A 42 20.27 12.54 4.72
CA ARG A 42 21.72 12.32 4.73
C ARG A 42 22.06 10.87 4.37
N ALA A 43 21.41 9.90 5.02
CA ALA A 43 21.63 8.48 4.76
C ALA A 43 21.24 8.11 3.31
N TYR A 44 20.17 8.69 2.77
CA TYR A 44 19.77 8.50 1.38
C TYR A 44 20.83 9.03 0.41
N ASP A 45 21.34 10.24 0.61
CA ASP A 45 22.39 10.83 -0.22
C ASP A 45 23.70 10.02 -0.17
N GLU A 46 24.11 9.60 1.04
CA GLU A 46 25.28 8.74 1.24
C GLU A 46 25.09 7.36 0.57
N ASN A 47 23.90 6.76 0.68
CA ASN A 47 23.59 5.49 0.03
C ASN A 47 23.57 5.61 -1.49
N CYS A 48 22.97 6.66 -2.06
CA CYS A 48 22.98 6.91 -3.50
C CYS A 48 24.42 7.02 -4.03
N ALA A 49 25.28 7.77 -3.35
CA ALA A 49 26.69 7.88 -3.73
C ALA A 49 27.41 6.52 -3.65
N ARG A 50 27.16 5.75 -2.57
CA ARG A 50 27.77 4.43 -2.35
C ARG A 50 27.37 3.40 -3.40
N THR A 51 26.11 3.39 -3.82
CA THR A 51 25.60 2.41 -4.80
C THR A 51 25.65 2.94 -6.23
N ALA A 52 26.28 4.09 -6.47
CA ALA A 52 26.28 4.79 -7.75
C ALA A 52 24.86 4.95 -8.34
N SER A 53 23.87 5.24 -7.49
CA SER A 53 22.48 5.41 -7.91
C SER A 53 22.13 6.89 -8.10
N LEU A 54 21.31 7.18 -9.11
CA LEU A 54 20.78 8.53 -9.32
C LEU A 54 19.87 8.93 -8.15
N SER A 55 20.11 10.13 -7.60
CA SER A 55 19.33 10.65 -6.49
C SER A 55 18.06 11.34 -6.99
N CYS A 56 16.89 10.97 -6.47
CA CYS A 56 15.62 11.54 -6.89
C CYS A 56 15.45 12.99 -6.40
N VAL A 57 15.48 13.93 -7.34
CA VAL A 57 15.39 15.38 -7.04
C VAL A 57 14.08 15.74 -6.35
N GLY A 58 12.97 15.12 -6.77
CA GLY A 58 11.65 15.32 -6.17
C GLY A 58 11.62 14.92 -4.70
N LEU A 59 12.15 13.73 -4.39
CA LEU A 59 12.24 13.21 -3.03
C LEU A 59 13.14 14.06 -2.13
N ARG A 60 14.36 14.37 -2.59
CA ARG A 60 15.31 15.21 -1.83
C ARG A 60 14.71 16.54 -1.43
N ARG A 61 14.01 17.20 -2.36
CA ARG A 61 13.34 18.48 -2.12
C ARG A 61 12.23 18.35 -1.07
N LYS A 62 11.42 17.29 -1.11
CA LYS A 62 10.39 17.03 -0.10
C LYS A 62 11.01 16.76 1.28
N LEU A 63 12.07 15.96 1.35
CA LEU A 63 12.80 15.69 2.59
C LEU A 63 13.40 16.98 3.17
N LYS A 64 14.01 17.82 2.34
CA LYS A 64 14.58 19.10 2.77
C LYS A 64 13.51 20.06 3.29
N ALA A 65 12.39 20.21 2.58
CA ALA A 65 11.27 21.03 3.04
C ALA A 65 10.69 20.52 4.36
N SER A 66 10.46 19.20 4.48
CA SER A 66 9.97 18.57 5.70
C SER A 66 10.92 18.76 6.89
N TYR A 67 12.24 18.74 6.64
CA TYR A 67 13.24 19.08 7.64
C TYR A 67 13.17 20.56 8.06
N GLU A 68 13.09 21.48 7.12
CA GLU A 68 13.02 22.93 7.37
C GLU A 68 11.74 23.32 8.13
N ASP A 69 10.61 22.68 7.80
CA ASP A 69 9.31 22.87 8.44
C ASP A 69 9.19 22.11 9.78
N ASN A 70 10.21 21.32 10.14
CA ASN A 70 10.24 20.50 11.35
C ASN A 70 9.03 19.54 11.48
N ILE A 71 8.68 18.89 10.37
CA ILE A 71 7.61 17.89 10.29
C ILE A 71 8.15 16.53 9.87
N LEU A 72 7.43 15.46 10.20
CA LEU A 72 7.71 14.12 9.70
C LEU A 72 7.19 13.98 8.27
N LEU A 73 8.00 13.41 7.39
CA LEU A 73 7.56 13.01 6.06
C LEU A 73 6.91 11.63 6.14
N GLU A 74 5.63 11.52 5.78
CA GLU A 74 4.91 10.24 5.77
C GLU A 74 4.84 9.62 4.37
N LYS A 75 5.07 10.43 3.32
CA LYS A 75 4.89 10.08 1.91
C LYS A 75 6.21 10.17 1.15
N PHE A 76 6.70 9.05 0.68
CA PHE A 76 7.94 8.96 -0.08
C PHE A 76 7.60 8.66 -1.53
N LEU A 77 8.04 9.52 -2.44
CA LEU A 77 7.87 9.36 -3.87
C LEU A 77 9.26 9.32 -4.51
N LEU A 78 9.61 8.17 -5.07
CA LEU A 78 10.76 7.97 -5.93
C LEU A 78 10.26 7.96 -7.37
N GLU A 79 10.55 9.01 -8.12
CA GLU A 79 10.14 9.19 -9.52
C GLU A 79 11.41 9.15 -10.37
N GLY A 80 11.47 8.18 -11.30
CA GLY A 80 12.51 8.04 -12.30
C GLY A 80 12.37 9.04 -13.44
N TYR A 81 13.26 8.94 -14.43
CA TYR A 81 13.22 9.77 -15.64
C TYR A 81 13.35 8.86 -16.86
N GLU A 82 12.31 8.85 -17.71
CA GLU A 82 12.23 8.07 -18.96
C GLU A 82 13.42 8.33 -19.91
N ASP A 83 13.96 9.55 -19.91
CA ASP A 83 14.98 10.02 -20.87
C ASP A 83 16.40 10.15 -20.27
N SER A 84 16.75 9.32 -19.29
CA SER A 84 18.12 9.35 -18.75
C SER A 84 19.11 8.92 -19.85
N PRO A 85 20.13 9.72 -20.21
CA PRO A 85 21.13 9.35 -21.19
C PRO A 85 21.75 7.97 -20.88
N PRO A 86 22.15 7.18 -21.89
CA PRO A 86 22.72 5.84 -21.68
C PRO A 86 23.91 5.81 -20.73
N ASP A 87 24.62 6.93 -20.63
CA ASP A 87 25.83 7.11 -19.84
C ASP A 87 25.55 7.47 -18.37
N GLN A 88 24.28 7.65 -17.99
CA GLN A 88 23.89 7.99 -16.62
C GLN A 88 23.55 6.75 -15.79
N PRO A 89 23.86 6.77 -14.48
CA PRO A 89 23.49 5.66 -13.60
C PRO A 89 21.97 5.54 -13.44
N ILE A 90 21.48 4.31 -13.35
CA ILE A 90 20.06 4.01 -13.16
C ILE A 90 19.65 4.39 -11.72
N MET A 91 18.44 4.92 -11.57
CA MET A 91 17.84 5.15 -10.25
C MET A 91 17.51 3.80 -9.60
N MET A 92 17.82 3.66 -8.31
CA MET A 92 17.59 2.43 -7.54
C MET A 92 16.71 2.73 -6.33
N VAL A 93 15.91 1.74 -5.92
CA VAL A 93 15.03 1.87 -4.74
C VAL A 93 15.78 1.58 -3.43
N GLU A 94 16.83 0.75 -3.48
CA GLU A 94 17.61 0.28 -2.33
C GLU A 94 18.15 1.42 -1.47
N PRO A 95 18.76 2.49 -2.02
CA PRO A 95 19.30 3.58 -1.21
C PRO A 95 18.28 4.20 -0.27
N LEU A 96 17.03 4.31 -0.71
CA LEU A 96 15.92 4.81 0.10
C LEU A 96 15.51 3.79 1.16
N LEU A 97 15.32 2.52 0.77
CA LEU A 97 14.92 1.47 1.72
C LEU A 97 15.98 1.29 2.83
N ASP A 98 17.27 1.36 2.48
CA ASP A 98 18.37 1.27 3.41
C ASP A 98 18.45 2.50 4.34
N ALA A 99 18.15 3.70 3.82
CA ALA A 99 18.05 4.91 4.64
C ALA A 99 16.92 4.80 5.67
N LEU A 100 15.73 4.35 5.26
CA LEU A 100 14.60 4.13 6.16
C LEU A 100 14.93 3.10 7.26
N ARG A 101 15.63 2.02 6.90
CA ARG A 101 16.03 0.96 7.84
C ARG A 101 17.10 1.41 8.83
N SER A 102 18.17 2.02 8.34
CA SER A 102 19.29 2.48 9.17
C SER A 102 18.86 3.55 10.18
N GLU A 103 18.03 4.48 9.74
CA GLU A 103 17.47 5.55 10.59
C GLU A 103 16.23 5.12 11.39
N ARG A 104 15.78 3.86 11.24
CA ARG A 104 14.58 3.31 11.90
C ARG A 104 13.38 4.23 11.74
N TYR A 105 13.16 4.70 10.53
CA TYR A 105 12.15 5.70 10.23
C TYR A 105 10.76 5.06 10.16
N VAL A 106 10.07 4.99 11.30
CA VAL A 106 8.78 4.28 11.50
C VAL A 106 7.55 5.13 11.22
N PHE A 107 7.70 6.25 10.50
CA PHE A 107 6.60 7.19 10.22
C PHE A 107 6.12 7.15 8.76
N ILE A 108 6.75 6.31 7.92
CA ILE A 108 6.33 6.12 6.54
C ILE A 108 4.95 5.46 6.46
N LYS A 109 4.03 6.09 5.73
CA LYS A 109 2.68 5.59 5.46
C LYS A 109 2.42 5.33 3.98
N GLU A 110 3.13 6.02 3.08
CA GLU A 110 2.97 5.87 1.64
C GLU A 110 4.36 5.77 0.98
N LEU A 111 4.54 4.73 0.17
CA LEU A 111 5.73 4.53 -0.66
C LEU A 111 5.28 4.42 -2.11
N SER A 112 5.72 5.37 -2.93
CA SER A 112 5.48 5.41 -4.37
C SER A 112 6.80 5.32 -5.11
N VAL A 113 6.91 4.37 -6.02
CA VAL A 113 8.05 4.17 -6.92
C VAL A 113 7.51 4.15 -8.34
N TRP A 114 7.88 5.15 -9.13
CA TRP A 114 7.36 5.35 -10.49
C TRP A 114 8.52 5.42 -11.47
N ASP A 115 8.41 4.75 -12.62
CA ASP A 115 9.38 4.80 -13.72
C ASP A 115 10.80 4.36 -13.28
N VAL A 116 10.88 3.45 -12.32
CA VAL A 116 12.13 2.87 -11.81
C VAL A 116 12.08 1.37 -12.04
N PRO A 117 12.95 0.81 -12.90
CA PRO A 117 12.97 -0.63 -13.16
C PRO A 117 13.23 -1.44 -11.89
N LEU A 118 12.32 -2.36 -11.56
CA LEU A 118 12.40 -3.22 -10.38
C LEU A 118 12.59 -4.68 -10.79
N LYS A 119 13.81 -5.17 -10.61
CA LYS A 119 14.13 -6.61 -10.68
C LYS A 119 13.65 -7.34 -9.45
N HIS A 120 13.73 -8.67 -9.49
CA HIS A 120 13.36 -9.55 -8.37
C HIS A 120 13.92 -9.12 -7.01
N GLU A 121 15.21 -8.79 -6.94
CA GLU A 121 15.88 -8.38 -5.70
C GLU A 121 15.32 -7.07 -5.13
N ASN A 122 14.91 -6.15 -6.00
CA ASN A 122 14.34 -4.87 -5.62
C ASN A 122 12.94 -5.06 -5.01
N VAL A 123 12.09 -5.85 -5.68
CA VAL A 123 10.74 -6.20 -5.20
C VAL A 123 10.82 -6.98 -3.88
N ALA A 124 11.77 -7.90 -3.75
CA ALA A 124 12.02 -8.62 -2.50
C ALA A 124 12.41 -7.68 -1.36
N SER A 125 13.19 -6.63 -1.64
CA SER A 125 13.53 -5.60 -0.66
C SER A 125 12.32 -4.79 -0.20
N VAL A 126 11.39 -4.47 -1.11
CA VAL A 126 10.11 -3.84 -0.76
C VAL A 126 9.26 -4.79 0.10
N ALA A 127 9.17 -6.06 -0.28
CA ALA A 127 8.45 -7.08 0.49
C ALA A 127 9.01 -7.26 1.90
N LEU A 128 10.34 -7.23 2.06
CA LEU A 128 11.01 -7.25 3.36
C LEU A 128 10.68 -6.02 4.21
N LEU A 129 10.47 -4.85 3.60
CA LEU A 129 10.00 -3.66 4.33
C LEU A 129 8.58 -3.90 4.87
N LEU A 130 7.68 -4.44 4.05
CA LEU A 130 6.30 -4.76 4.46
C LEU A 130 6.24 -5.81 5.57
N GLU A 131 7.10 -6.83 5.55
CA GLU A 131 7.13 -7.85 6.61
C GLU A 131 7.54 -7.29 7.98
N LYS A 132 8.19 -6.11 8.02
CA LYS A 132 8.49 -5.42 9.26
C LYS A 132 7.29 -4.58 9.68
N GLN A 133 6.51 -5.11 10.61
CA GLN A 133 5.32 -4.46 11.20
C GLN A 133 5.61 -3.11 11.93
N VAL A 134 6.88 -2.71 12.06
CA VAL A 134 7.26 -1.40 12.60
C VAL A 134 6.99 -0.25 11.62
N TYR A 135 6.86 -0.54 10.32
CA TYR A 135 6.53 0.47 9.32
C TYR A 135 5.02 0.46 9.09
N PRO A 136 4.30 1.56 9.38
CA PRO A 136 2.85 1.60 9.26
C PRO A 136 2.40 1.93 7.83
N LEU A 137 2.89 1.16 6.84
CA LEU A 137 2.63 1.42 5.43
C LEU A 137 1.18 1.11 5.06
N ARG A 138 0.48 2.12 4.55
CA ARG A 138 -0.93 2.04 4.15
C ARG A 138 -1.11 1.91 2.65
N GLN A 139 -0.17 2.46 1.89
CA GLN A 139 -0.22 2.54 0.44
C GLN A 139 1.15 2.22 -0.16
N LEU A 140 1.14 1.31 -1.12
CA LEU A 140 2.28 0.98 -1.97
C LEU A 140 1.89 1.22 -3.43
N GLU A 141 2.65 2.06 -4.12
CA GLU A 141 2.51 2.27 -5.56
C GLU A 141 3.83 1.89 -6.25
N LEU A 142 3.78 0.94 -7.18
CA LEU A 142 4.89 0.57 -8.06
C LEU A 142 4.41 0.72 -9.50
N LEU A 143 4.48 1.95 -10.02
CA LEU A 143 3.97 2.30 -11.34
C LEU A 143 5.07 2.20 -12.38
N ASP A 144 4.77 1.57 -13.51
CA ASP A 144 5.71 1.45 -14.63
C ASP A 144 7.13 1.05 -14.18
N CYS A 145 7.16 -0.02 -13.37
CA CYS A 145 8.38 -0.53 -12.77
C CYS A 145 8.90 -1.78 -13.50
N GLY A 146 8.22 -2.23 -14.55
CA GLY A 146 8.56 -3.43 -15.32
C GLY A 146 8.60 -4.69 -14.47
N ILE A 147 7.67 -4.83 -13.52
CA ILE A 147 7.69 -5.93 -12.56
C ILE A 147 7.19 -7.23 -13.22
N GLU A 148 8.04 -8.26 -13.22
CA GLU A 148 7.67 -9.60 -13.66
C GLU A 148 6.69 -10.32 -12.70
N SER A 149 5.97 -11.32 -13.22
CA SER A 149 5.03 -12.14 -12.44
C SER A 149 5.67 -12.85 -11.23
N TYR A 150 6.89 -13.39 -11.37
CA TYR A 150 7.57 -14.14 -10.30
C TYR A 150 7.92 -13.29 -9.05
N PRO A 151 8.56 -12.10 -9.18
CA PRO A 151 8.73 -11.15 -8.08
C PRO A 151 7.43 -10.76 -7.36
N VAL A 152 6.31 -10.66 -8.07
CA VAL A 152 5.03 -10.29 -7.47
C VAL A 152 4.54 -11.36 -6.48
N THR A 153 4.77 -12.63 -6.74
CA THR A 153 4.46 -13.70 -5.79
C THR A 153 5.18 -13.51 -4.45
N ARG A 154 6.43 -13.04 -4.48
CA ARG A 154 7.19 -12.71 -3.27
C ARG A 154 6.60 -11.51 -2.54
N LEU A 155 6.16 -10.49 -3.27
CA LEU A 155 5.50 -9.31 -2.73
C LEU A 155 4.16 -9.68 -2.08
N ALA A 156 3.33 -10.45 -2.77
CA ALA A 156 2.00 -10.87 -2.32
C ALA A 156 2.03 -11.57 -0.95
N ARG A 157 3.04 -12.41 -0.71
CA ARG A 157 3.23 -13.14 0.55
C ARG A 157 3.40 -12.24 1.77
N SER A 158 3.80 -10.98 1.57
CA SER A 158 3.96 -10.01 2.66
C SER A 158 2.64 -9.39 3.12
N PHE A 159 1.59 -9.39 2.29
CA PHE A 159 0.36 -8.65 2.58
C PHE A 159 -0.42 -9.16 3.79
N PRO A 160 -0.64 -10.49 3.97
CA PRO A 160 -1.38 -10.98 5.12
C PRO A 160 -0.71 -10.64 6.47
N ALA A 161 0.61 -10.44 6.45
CA ALA A 161 1.39 -10.11 7.64
C ALA A 161 1.41 -8.59 7.94
N HIS A 162 0.93 -7.73 7.04
CA HIS A 162 1.06 -6.29 7.16
C HIS A 162 -0.22 -5.61 7.70
N PRO A 163 -0.23 -5.11 8.95
CA PRO A 163 -1.43 -4.69 9.68
C PRO A 163 -2.14 -3.41 9.16
N PHE A 164 -1.56 -2.70 8.19
CA PHE A 164 -2.05 -1.38 7.78
C PHE A 164 -2.23 -1.22 6.27
N LEU A 165 -1.78 -2.20 5.47
CA LEU A 165 -1.71 -2.08 4.02
C LEU A 165 -3.12 -2.18 3.49
N SER A 166 -3.54 -1.16 2.76
CA SER A 166 -4.92 -1.03 2.30
C SER A 166 -5.04 -0.59 0.85
N THR A 167 -3.96 -0.10 0.24
CA THR A 167 -3.92 0.34 -1.15
C THR A 167 -2.66 -0.20 -1.82
N ILE A 168 -2.87 -0.92 -2.91
CA ILE A 168 -1.81 -1.42 -3.78
C ILE A 168 -2.11 -0.92 -5.19
N ILE A 169 -1.12 -0.29 -5.82
CA ILE A 169 -1.22 0.19 -7.19
C ILE A 169 -0.01 -0.31 -7.96
N LEU A 170 -0.26 -1.18 -8.94
CA LEU A 170 0.76 -1.73 -9.84
C LEU A 170 0.38 -1.44 -11.30
N ASP A 171 -0.18 -0.26 -11.58
CA ASP A 171 -0.57 0.11 -12.95
C ASP A 171 0.68 0.18 -13.88
N TYR A 172 0.48 -0.09 -15.16
CA TYR A 172 1.48 0.06 -16.23
C TYR A 172 2.68 -0.88 -16.12
N ASN A 173 2.52 -2.09 -15.55
CA ASN A 173 3.61 -3.08 -15.51
C ASN A 173 3.53 -4.12 -16.64
N ASP A 174 2.86 -3.78 -17.75
CA ASP A 174 2.86 -4.57 -19.00
C ASP A 174 3.97 -4.18 -19.99
N ASN A 175 4.69 -3.08 -19.74
CA ASN A 175 5.62 -2.52 -20.72
C ASN A 175 6.98 -2.22 -20.10
N LEU A 176 8.00 -3.04 -20.39
CA LEU A 176 9.39 -2.59 -20.39
C LEU A 176 10.27 -3.58 -21.20
N PHE A 177 10.44 -3.26 -22.49
CA PHE A 177 11.58 -3.44 -23.43
C PHE A 177 12.53 -4.65 -23.34
N LEU A 178 12.24 -5.67 -22.55
CA LEU A 178 13.05 -6.88 -22.39
C LEU A 178 12.10 -8.06 -22.37
N ASP A 179 12.35 -9.05 -23.23
CA ASP A 179 11.62 -10.30 -23.29
C ASP A 179 11.42 -10.88 -21.87
N GLY A 180 10.17 -10.88 -21.38
CA GLY A 180 9.81 -11.54 -20.11
C GLY A 180 9.05 -10.71 -19.07
N ASN A 181 8.96 -9.39 -19.21
CA ASN A 181 8.38 -8.51 -18.19
C ASN A 181 6.88 -8.27 -18.37
N ASP A 182 6.07 -9.17 -17.81
CA ASP A 182 4.62 -8.98 -17.82
C ASP A 182 4.05 -9.49 -16.50
N LEU A 183 3.36 -8.62 -15.73
CA LEU A 183 2.61 -9.07 -14.55
C LEU A 183 1.63 -10.18 -14.96
N GLU A 184 0.93 -9.94 -16.08
CA GLU A 184 0.05 -10.90 -16.75
C GLU A 184 -1.02 -11.50 -15.83
N CYS A 185 -1.80 -12.44 -16.37
CA CYS A 185 -2.75 -13.18 -15.55
C CYS A 185 -2.06 -13.93 -14.40
N GLU A 186 -0.88 -14.52 -14.59
CA GLU A 186 -0.22 -15.32 -13.53
C GLU A 186 0.17 -14.49 -12.31
N GLY A 187 0.83 -13.36 -12.51
CA GLY A 187 1.26 -12.48 -11.42
C GLY A 187 0.06 -11.86 -10.70
N ALA A 188 -0.97 -11.44 -11.44
CA ALA A 188 -2.21 -10.94 -10.84
C ALA A 188 -2.92 -12.02 -10.01
N MET A 189 -2.98 -13.26 -10.50
CA MET A 189 -3.55 -14.38 -9.75
C MET A 189 -2.80 -14.63 -8.44
N GLU A 190 -1.46 -14.68 -8.47
CA GLU A 190 -0.65 -14.89 -7.26
C GLU A 190 -0.76 -13.72 -6.27
N LEU A 191 -0.87 -12.49 -6.77
CA LEU A 191 -1.12 -11.29 -5.96
C LEU A 191 -2.43 -11.39 -5.16
N ILE A 192 -3.49 -11.83 -5.83
CA ILE A 192 -4.86 -11.75 -5.31
C ILE A 192 -5.26 -13.00 -4.54
N LYS A 193 -4.72 -14.16 -4.87
CA LYS A 193 -5.12 -15.46 -4.30
C LYS A 193 -5.24 -15.44 -2.78
N MET A 194 -4.19 -15.00 -2.08
CA MET A 194 -4.21 -14.92 -0.61
C MET A 194 -5.22 -13.91 -0.07
N VAL A 195 -5.44 -12.81 -0.78
CA VAL A 195 -6.42 -11.77 -0.40
C VAL A 195 -7.83 -12.30 -0.60
N ALA A 196 -8.11 -12.95 -1.72
CA ALA A 196 -9.40 -13.55 -2.05
C ALA A 196 -9.76 -14.71 -1.10
N ASP A 197 -8.80 -15.59 -0.80
CA ASP A 197 -8.99 -16.69 0.15
C ASP A 197 -9.26 -16.18 1.57
N THR A 198 -8.62 -15.07 1.95
CA THR A 198 -8.89 -14.48 3.27
C THR A 198 -10.24 -13.79 3.32
N ALA A 199 -10.63 -13.06 2.26
CA ALA A 199 -11.95 -12.47 2.15
C ALA A 199 -13.07 -13.52 2.22
N GLU A 200 -12.89 -14.67 1.56
CA GLU A 200 -13.83 -15.80 1.63
C GLU A 200 -13.95 -16.39 3.05
N ARG A 201 -12.82 -16.63 3.72
CA ARG A 201 -12.84 -17.11 5.12
C ARG A 201 -13.56 -16.12 6.04
N GLU A 202 -13.29 -14.83 5.90
CA GLU A 202 -13.98 -13.79 6.67
C GLU A 202 -15.47 -13.69 6.34
N ALA A 203 -15.87 -13.94 5.08
CA ALA A 203 -17.27 -13.99 4.70
C ALA A 203 -17.98 -15.20 5.35
N PHE A 204 -17.34 -16.37 5.36
CA PHE A 204 -17.84 -17.56 6.05
C PHE A 204 -17.98 -17.33 7.57
N GLU A 205 -16.94 -16.80 8.22
CA GLU A 205 -16.98 -16.49 9.66
C GLU A 205 -18.10 -15.50 10.00
N ARG A 206 -18.29 -14.46 9.18
CA ARG A 206 -19.39 -13.49 9.37
C ARG A 206 -20.76 -14.15 9.19
N ALA A 207 -20.91 -15.04 8.22
CA ALA A 207 -22.17 -15.76 8.01
C ALA A 207 -22.50 -16.67 9.20
N GLU A 208 -21.51 -17.40 9.73
CA GLU A 208 -21.66 -18.22 10.93
C GLU A 208 -21.98 -17.37 12.17
N GLU A 209 -21.31 -16.23 12.35
CA GLU A 209 -21.62 -15.30 13.44
C GLU A 209 -23.06 -14.78 13.38
N VAL A 210 -23.58 -14.50 12.18
CA VAL A 210 -24.98 -14.08 11.98
C VAL A 210 -25.93 -15.23 12.30
N ARG A 211 -25.63 -16.45 11.85
CA ARG A 211 -26.44 -17.65 12.14
C ARG A 211 -26.52 -17.93 13.65
N MET A 212 -25.37 -17.91 14.33
CA MET A 212 -25.29 -18.12 15.77
C MET A 212 -25.98 -17.00 16.56
N LYS A 213 -25.90 -15.74 16.10
CA LYS A 213 -26.62 -14.62 16.72
C LYS A 213 -28.14 -14.77 16.57
N ALA A 214 -28.62 -15.18 15.39
CA ALA A 214 -30.04 -15.42 15.15
C ALA A 214 -30.58 -16.58 15.99
N GLU A 215 -29.83 -17.68 16.12
CA GLU A 215 -30.19 -18.82 16.97
C GLU A 215 -30.25 -18.41 18.45
N LEU A 216 -29.22 -17.70 18.93
CA LEU A 216 -29.16 -17.22 20.31
C LEU A 216 -30.19 -16.12 20.61
N GLU A 217 -30.61 -15.34 19.61
CA GLU A 217 -31.74 -14.41 19.72
C GLU A 217 -33.07 -15.16 19.81
N ALA A 218 -33.29 -16.19 18.98
CA ALA A 218 -34.47 -17.04 19.07
C ALA A 218 -34.56 -17.77 20.44
N GLU A 219 -33.44 -18.26 20.97
CA GLU A 219 -33.38 -18.83 22.32
C GLU A 219 -33.63 -17.78 23.43
N LYS A 220 -33.15 -16.54 23.27
CA LYS A 220 -33.41 -15.46 24.23
C LYS A 220 -34.83 -14.90 24.18
N GLU A 221 -35.51 -15.01 23.04
CA GLU A 221 -36.95 -14.74 22.96
C GLU A 221 -37.75 -15.79 23.74
N LEU A 222 -37.22 -17.01 23.87
CA LEU A 222 -37.78 -18.07 24.72
C LEU A 222 -37.38 -17.91 26.20
N GLU A 223 -36.15 -17.49 26.51
CA GLU A 223 -35.65 -17.27 27.86
C GLU A 223 -35.25 -15.80 28.08
N GLY A 224 -36.16 -15.00 28.65
CA GLY A 224 -35.93 -13.56 28.86
C GLY A 224 -34.73 -13.23 29.75
N LYS A 225 -33.53 -13.03 29.18
CA LYS A 225 -32.41 -12.26 29.76
C LYS A 225 -31.26 -11.97 28.77
N LYS A 226 -30.73 -10.74 28.81
CA LYS A 226 -29.59 -10.27 27.99
C LYS A 226 -28.26 -10.33 28.78
N LYS A 227 -27.23 -10.93 28.17
CA LYS A 227 -25.80 -10.68 28.48
C LYS A 227 -25.14 -9.97 27.30
N LYS A 228 -24.35 -8.94 27.61
CA LYS A 228 -23.60 -8.09 26.67
C LYS A 228 -22.22 -8.73 26.43
N LYS A 229 -21.87 -9.00 25.16
CA LYS A 229 -20.52 -9.47 24.79
C LYS A 229 -19.58 -8.27 24.68
N GLU A 230 -18.36 -8.48 25.18
CA GLU A 230 -17.24 -7.54 25.14
C GLU A 230 -16.62 -7.52 23.72
N ALA A 231 -16.06 -6.39 23.31
CA ALA A 231 -15.55 -6.20 21.95
C ALA A 231 -14.21 -6.91 21.77
N GLU A 232 -14.17 -7.87 20.86
CA GLU A 232 -12.92 -8.54 20.48
C GLU A 232 -11.97 -7.56 19.75
N PRO A 233 -10.66 -7.70 19.96
CA PRO A 233 -9.67 -6.94 19.21
C PRO A 233 -9.83 -7.16 17.71
N PRO A 234 -9.51 -6.15 16.88
CA PRO A 234 -9.68 -6.26 15.43
C PRO A 234 -8.85 -7.42 14.88
N LYS A 235 -9.52 -8.36 14.21
CA LYS A 235 -8.89 -9.46 13.49
C LYS A 235 -7.90 -8.88 12.46
N VAL A 236 -6.68 -9.41 12.44
CA VAL A 236 -5.64 -9.08 11.47
C VAL A 236 -5.96 -9.84 10.18
N GLY A 237 -6.35 -9.13 9.13
CA GLY A 237 -6.70 -9.67 7.82
C GLY A 237 -6.42 -8.62 6.74
N PRO A 238 -6.28 -8.96 5.45
CA PRO A 238 -5.94 -7.97 4.44
C PRO A 238 -7.09 -6.96 4.28
N TRP A 239 -6.87 -5.73 4.76
CA TRP A 239 -7.79 -4.60 4.63
C TRP A 239 -7.68 -3.93 3.26
N LEU A 240 -7.57 -4.73 2.19
CA LEU A 240 -7.37 -4.19 0.85
C LEU A 240 -8.64 -3.46 0.40
N LYS A 241 -8.57 -2.12 0.50
CA LYS A 241 -9.61 -1.20 0.08
C LYS A 241 -9.47 -0.88 -1.40
N LYS A 242 -8.23 -0.81 -1.89
CA LYS A 242 -7.91 -0.35 -3.24
C LYS A 242 -6.89 -1.25 -3.90
N LEU A 243 -7.23 -1.77 -5.07
CA LEU A 243 -6.32 -2.54 -5.91
C LEU A 243 -6.38 -1.99 -7.33
N HIS A 244 -5.23 -1.56 -7.84
CA HIS A 244 -5.11 -0.99 -9.17
C HIS A 244 -4.09 -1.81 -9.95
N LEU A 245 -4.56 -2.36 -11.06
CA LEU A 245 -3.83 -3.25 -11.96
C LEU A 245 -4.15 -2.88 -13.42
N ALA A 246 -4.34 -1.60 -13.72
CA ALA A 246 -4.57 -1.16 -15.10
C ALA A 246 -3.31 -1.38 -15.95
N GLU A 247 -3.47 -1.69 -17.24
CA GLU A 247 -2.36 -1.87 -18.19
C GLU A 247 -1.30 -2.87 -17.66
N ASN A 248 -1.75 -4.11 -17.42
CA ASN A 248 -0.93 -5.22 -16.90
C ASN A 248 -1.03 -6.49 -17.78
N GLY A 249 -1.60 -6.39 -18.98
CA GLY A 249 -1.72 -7.52 -19.90
C GLY A 249 -2.56 -8.67 -19.35
N LEU A 250 -3.69 -8.40 -18.66
CA LEU A 250 -4.60 -9.45 -18.16
C LEU A 250 -5.50 -10.04 -19.28
N ASP A 251 -4.88 -10.41 -20.40
CA ASP A 251 -5.53 -10.86 -21.62
C ASP A 251 -5.03 -12.24 -22.08
N ALA A 252 -5.57 -12.70 -23.21
CA ALA A 252 -5.31 -14.02 -23.76
C ALA A 252 -3.94 -14.15 -24.45
N PHE A 253 -3.22 -13.04 -24.62
CA PHE A 253 -1.94 -13.00 -25.34
C PHE A 253 -0.74 -13.26 -24.43
N GLY A 254 -0.93 -13.26 -23.11
CA GLY A 254 0.11 -13.62 -22.14
C GLY A 254 0.56 -15.08 -22.21
N LYS A 255 1.66 -15.38 -21.52
CA LYS A 255 2.34 -16.70 -21.51
C LYS A 255 1.46 -17.83 -20.98
N ALA A 256 0.52 -17.52 -20.11
CA ALA A 256 -0.45 -18.48 -19.55
C ALA A 256 -1.57 -18.90 -20.53
N GLY A 257 -1.63 -18.28 -21.71
CA GLY A 257 -2.51 -18.65 -22.81
C GLY A 257 -3.99 -18.28 -22.60
N ASN A 258 -4.81 -18.72 -23.56
CA ASN A 258 -6.18 -18.21 -23.78
C ASN A 258 -7.15 -18.36 -22.59
N TYR A 259 -6.93 -19.32 -21.69
CA TYR A 259 -7.82 -19.54 -20.55
C TYR A 259 -7.45 -18.71 -19.32
N ALA A 260 -6.23 -18.17 -19.27
CA ALA A 260 -5.72 -17.46 -18.10
C ALA A 260 -6.58 -16.24 -17.71
N PRO A 261 -7.12 -15.42 -18.64
CA PRO A 261 -7.98 -14.29 -18.28
C PRO A 261 -9.24 -14.71 -17.53
N VAL A 262 -9.92 -15.76 -18.00
CA VAL A 262 -11.16 -16.22 -17.37
C VAL A 262 -10.87 -16.80 -15.98
N ILE A 263 -9.77 -17.55 -15.82
CA ILE A 263 -9.34 -18.07 -14.51
C ILE A 263 -8.99 -16.91 -13.57
N CYS A 264 -8.27 -15.91 -14.06
CA CYS A 264 -7.92 -14.71 -13.32
C CYS A 264 -9.18 -13.96 -12.87
N MET A 265 -10.14 -13.74 -13.77
CA MET A 265 -11.42 -13.07 -13.45
C MET A 265 -12.27 -13.86 -12.45
N ARG A 266 -12.19 -15.19 -12.42
CA ARG A 266 -12.84 -15.99 -11.37
C ARG A 266 -12.24 -15.76 -9.98
N LEU A 267 -10.94 -15.54 -9.89
CA LEU A 267 -10.29 -15.14 -8.62
C LEU A 267 -10.68 -13.72 -8.21
N PHE A 268 -10.77 -12.79 -9.16
CA PHE A 268 -11.35 -11.46 -8.87
C PHE A 268 -12.80 -11.55 -8.42
N ARG A 269 -13.62 -12.38 -9.07
CA ARG A 269 -15.00 -12.63 -8.64
C ARG A 269 -15.05 -13.10 -7.20
N LYS A 270 -14.21 -14.08 -6.84
CA LYS A 270 -14.08 -14.55 -5.45
C LYS A 270 -13.78 -13.40 -4.47
N LEU A 271 -12.84 -12.51 -4.80
CA LEU A 271 -12.52 -11.34 -3.98
C LEU A 271 -13.70 -10.36 -3.89
N ILE A 272 -14.31 -10.00 -5.02
CA ILE A 272 -15.38 -9.01 -5.12
C ILE A 272 -16.65 -9.48 -4.39
N THR A 273 -17.00 -10.76 -4.50
CA THR A 273 -18.20 -11.30 -3.84
C THR A 273 -18.06 -11.34 -2.32
N ASN A 274 -16.84 -11.54 -1.79
CA ASN A 274 -16.64 -11.80 -0.37
C ASN A 274 -16.12 -10.60 0.43
N SER A 275 -15.33 -9.70 -0.18
CA SER A 275 -14.68 -8.61 0.56
C SER A 275 -15.66 -7.56 1.08
N ASN A 276 -15.63 -7.24 2.37
CA ASN A 276 -16.48 -6.19 2.96
C ASN A 276 -15.90 -4.77 2.85
N CYS A 277 -14.60 -4.67 2.56
CA CYS A 277 -13.84 -3.44 2.64
C CYS A 277 -13.25 -2.99 1.30
N LEU A 278 -13.33 -3.83 0.25
CA LEU A 278 -12.91 -3.44 -1.09
C LEU A 278 -13.82 -2.31 -1.61
N GLU A 279 -13.20 -1.17 -1.91
CA GLU A 279 -13.83 0.09 -2.30
C GLU A 279 -13.54 0.44 -3.77
N GLU A 280 -12.31 0.20 -4.23
CA GLU A 280 -11.84 0.53 -5.58
C GLU A 280 -11.04 -0.63 -6.19
N LEU A 281 -11.41 -1.03 -7.40
CA LEU A 281 -10.69 -2.00 -8.22
C LEU A 281 -10.52 -1.45 -9.62
N ASP A 282 -9.29 -1.24 -10.06
CA ASP A 282 -9.00 -0.78 -11.42
C ASP A 282 -8.36 -1.90 -12.24
N LEU A 283 -9.07 -2.36 -13.26
CA LEU A 283 -8.64 -3.34 -14.27
C LEU A 283 -8.67 -2.73 -15.68
N GLY A 284 -8.60 -1.40 -15.77
CA GLY A 284 -8.57 -0.67 -17.03
C GLY A 284 -7.49 -1.19 -17.99
N ASP A 285 -7.80 -1.13 -19.27
CA ASP A 285 -6.87 -1.33 -20.39
C ASP A 285 -6.09 -2.65 -20.37
N ASN A 286 -6.68 -3.68 -19.76
CA ASN A 286 -6.18 -5.06 -19.73
C ASN A 286 -6.75 -5.97 -20.82
N HIS A 287 -7.44 -5.43 -21.82
CA HIS A 287 -8.06 -6.20 -22.92
C HIS A 287 -8.92 -7.42 -22.49
N ILE A 288 -9.62 -7.31 -21.35
CA ILE A 288 -10.46 -8.40 -20.80
C ILE A 288 -11.65 -8.67 -21.74
N GLY A 289 -11.71 -9.89 -22.30
CA GLY A 289 -12.79 -10.34 -23.19
C GLY A 289 -14.15 -10.60 -22.52
N ASP A 290 -15.18 -10.92 -23.32
CA ASP A 290 -16.57 -11.06 -22.84
C ASP A 290 -16.76 -12.10 -21.72
N LEU A 291 -16.07 -13.24 -21.79
CA LEU A 291 -16.16 -14.26 -20.74
C LEU A 291 -15.64 -13.73 -19.39
N GLY A 292 -14.53 -12.98 -19.40
CA GLY A 292 -14.01 -12.32 -18.21
C GLY A 292 -14.95 -11.23 -17.70
N GLY A 293 -15.51 -10.43 -18.61
CA GLY A 293 -16.52 -9.42 -18.29
C GLY A 293 -17.77 -10.00 -17.60
N ARG A 294 -18.24 -11.18 -18.04
CA ARG A 294 -19.37 -11.88 -17.42
C ARG A 294 -19.06 -12.35 -16.00
N GLU A 295 -17.86 -12.84 -15.73
CA GLU A 295 -17.45 -13.22 -14.37
C GLU A 295 -17.45 -12.01 -13.44
N LEU A 296 -16.92 -10.86 -13.89
CA LEU A 296 -16.97 -9.61 -13.12
C LEU A 296 -18.40 -9.10 -12.91
N LEU A 297 -19.26 -9.21 -13.93
CA LEU A 297 -20.66 -8.80 -13.82
C LEU A 297 -21.39 -9.64 -12.78
N GLN A 298 -21.22 -10.97 -12.84
CA GLN A 298 -21.81 -11.87 -11.86
C GLN A 298 -21.29 -11.56 -10.46
N ALA A 299 -20.00 -11.25 -10.30
CA ALA A 299 -19.44 -10.83 -9.02
C ALA A 299 -20.13 -9.60 -8.42
N LEU A 300 -20.41 -8.58 -9.23
CA LEU A 300 -21.12 -7.37 -8.77
C LEU A 300 -22.57 -7.66 -8.39
N LEU A 301 -23.25 -8.56 -9.13
CA LEU A 301 -24.60 -8.99 -8.80
C LEU A 301 -24.62 -9.76 -7.46
N ASP A 302 -23.74 -10.74 -7.30
CA ASP A 302 -23.59 -11.54 -6.07
C ASP A 302 -23.27 -10.61 -4.87
N ARG A 303 -22.35 -9.65 -5.07
CA ARG A 303 -21.99 -8.64 -4.07
C ARG A 303 -23.19 -7.79 -3.64
N LYS A 304 -24.04 -7.40 -4.59
CA LYS A 304 -25.26 -6.62 -4.33
C LYS A 304 -26.29 -7.45 -3.56
N GLU A 305 -26.48 -8.71 -3.93
CA GLU A 305 -27.36 -9.64 -3.23
C GLU A 305 -26.91 -9.87 -1.78
N ALA A 306 -25.60 -9.97 -1.57
CA ALA A 306 -24.97 -10.04 -0.25
C ALA A 306 -25.02 -8.72 0.55
N LYS A 307 -25.64 -7.66 0.01
CA LYS A 307 -25.77 -6.33 0.62
C LYS A 307 -24.44 -5.68 1.01
N LEU A 308 -23.37 -6.00 0.27
CA LEU A 308 -22.05 -5.41 0.49
C LEU A 308 -21.98 -3.99 -0.12
N PRO A 309 -21.05 -3.14 0.37
CA PRO A 309 -20.86 -1.79 -0.18
C PRO A 309 -20.55 -1.80 -1.67
N THR A 310 -21.07 -0.81 -2.41
CA THR A 310 -20.79 -0.66 -3.85
C THR A 310 -19.29 -0.55 -4.11
N LEU A 311 -18.80 -1.33 -5.07
CA LEU A 311 -17.42 -1.32 -5.54
C LEU A 311 -17.27 -0.35 -6.71
N SER A 312 -16.27 0.52 -6.69
CA SER A 312 -15.86 1.27 -7.89
C SER A 312 -14.98 0.39 -8.76
N LEU A 313 -15.39 0.15 -10.00
CA LEU A 313 -14.70 -0.77 -10.91
C LEU A 313 -14.26 -0.03 -12.18
N GLY A 314 -12.98 -0.14 -12.52
CA GLY A 314 -12.43 0.25 -13.82
C GLY A 314 -12.26 -0.95 -14.72
N VAL A 315 -12.84 -0.93 -15.92
CA VAL A 315 -12.67 -1.96 -16.96
C VAL A 315 -12.71 -1.28 -18.33
N SER A 316 -12.02 -1.86 -19.32
CA SER A 316 -12.07 -1.39 -20.70
C SER A 316 -13.18 -2.05 -21.51
N PRO A 317 -13.68 -1.40 -22.58
CA PRO A 317 -14.85 -1.86 -23.34
C PRO A 317 -14.58 -3.05 -24.28
N MET A 318 -13.49 -3.80 -24.09
CA MET A 318 -13.07 -4.94 -24.91
C MET A 318 -13.92 -6.21 -24.68
N MET A 319 -15.24 -6.05 -24.58
CA MET A 319 -16.24 -7.10 -24.34
C MET A 319 -17.54 -6.75 -25.08
N HIS A 320 -18.56 -7.62 -25.05
CA HIS A 320 -19.83 -7.24 -25.64
C HIS A 320 -20.41 -6.00 -24.97
N GLN A 321 -21.00 -5.10 -25.78
CA GLN A 321 -21.51 -3.82 -25.32
C GLN A 321 -22.53 -3.94 -24.19
N ASP A 322 -23.39 -4.97 -24.23
CA ASP A 322 -24.37 -5.24 -23.19
C ASP A 322 -23.71 -5.61 -21.87
N THR A 323 -22.71 -6.50 -21.91
CA THR A 323 -21.90 -6.88 -20.73
C THR A 323 -21.24 -5.65 -20.11
N PHE A 324 -20.59 -4.82 -20.93
CA PHE A 324 -19.92 -3.60 -20.47
C PHE A 324 -20.91 -2.60 -19.86
N THR A 325 -22.06 -2.39 -20.50
CA THR A 325 -23.08 -1.45 -20.03
C THR A 325 -23.67 -1.91 -18.69
N LEU A 326 -23.91 -3.21 -18.53
CA LEU A 326 -24.38 -3.79 -17.27
C LEU A 326 -23.32 -3.68 -16.17
N LEU A 327 -22.04 -3.93 -16.47
CA LEU A 327 -20.95 -3.72 -15.52
C LEU A 327 -20.96 -2.29 -14.98
N MET A 328 -20.93 -1.30 -15.88
CA MET A 328 -20.89 0.12 -15.51
C MET A 328 -22.14 0.58 -14.76
N LYS A 329 -23.29 -0.08 -14.98
CA LYS A 329 -24.53 0.16 -14.24
C LYS A 329 -24.46 -0.35 -12.80
N HIS A 330 -23.75 -1.45 -12.56
CA HIS A 330 -23.67 -2.11 -11.26
C HIS A 330 -22.41 -1.73 -10.45
N SER A 331 -21.43 -1.07 -11.07
CA SER A 331 -20.24 -0.52 -10.41
C SER A 331 -20.37 0.97 -10.07
N GLY A 332 -19.63 1.41 -9.05
CA GLY A 332 -19.32 2.82 -8.83
C GLY A 332 -18.31 3.34 -9.86
N SER A 333 -18.22 4.66 -9.99
CA SER A 333 -17.23 5.30 -10.87
C SER A 333 -15.91 5.55 -10.15
N LEU A 334 -14.79 5.20 -10.78
CA LEU A 334 -13.46 5.59 -10.29
C LEU A 334 -13.26 7.11 -10.34
N LYS A 335 -12.63 7.66 -9.30
CA LYS A 335 -12.22 9.07 -9.29
C LYS A 335 -11.05 9.24 -10.27
N LYS A 336 -11.27 9.95 -11.39
CA LYS A 336 -10.20 10.27 -12.34
C LYS A 336 -9.05 11.02 -11.63
N LYS A 337 -7.84 10.44 -11.61
CA LYS A 337 -6.61 11.20 -11.33
C LYS A 337 -6.49 12.28 -12.41
N GLY A 338 -6.44 13.55 -12.01
CA GLY A 338 -6.43 14.67 -12.96
C GLY A 338 -5.23 14.58 -13.91
N LYS A 339 -5.48 14.47 -15.22
CA LYS A 339 -4.45 14.57 -16.26
C LYS A 339 -3.64 15.86 -16.03
N LYS A 340 -2.32 15.74 -15.81
CA LYS A 340 -1.34 16.84 -15.92
C LYS A 340 -1.59 17.50 -17.29
N LYS A 341 -2.09 18.73 -17.30
CA LYS A 341 -2.24 19.52 -18.53
C LYS A 341 -0.84 19.67 -19.15
N LYS A 342 -0.56 18.96 -20.25
CA LYS A 342 0.54 19.32 -21.17
C LYS A 342 0.32 20.78 -21.55
N GLY A 343 1.25 21.65 -21.15
CA GLY A 343 1.19 23.08 -21.40
C GLY A 343 1.13 23.34 -22.90
N LYS A 344 0.01 23.89 -23.39
CA LYS A 344 -0.05 24.45 -24.74
C LYS A 344 0.94 25.62 -24.80
N GLY A 345 2.02 25.43 -25.55
CA GLY A 345 2.97 26.48 -25.89
C GLY A 345 2.23 27.68 -26.47
N LYS A 346 2.43 28.85 -25.85
CA LYS A 346 1.99 30.13 -26.40
C LYS A 346 2.81 30.43 -27.65
N GLY A 347 2.24 30.19 -28.82
CA GLY A 347 2.75 30.71 -30.08
C GLY A 347 2.79 32.24 -30.03
N LYS A 348 4.00 32.82 -29.92
CA LYS A 348 4.22 34.24 -30.19
C LYS A 348 4.10 34.48 -31.69
N LYS A 349 2.97 35.01 -32.15
CA LYS A 349 2.86 35.68 -33.45
C LYS A 349 3.79 36.89 -33.44
N LYS A 350 4.92 36.81 -34.16
CA LYS A 350 5.69 37.99 -34.59
C LYS A 350 4.83 38.77 -35.59
N LYS A 351 4.38 39.97 -35.22
CA LYS A 351 3.95 40.99 -36.19
C LYS A 351 5.21 41.51 -36.89
N LYS A 352 5.31 41.30 -38.20
CA LYS A 352 6.21 42.08 -39.07
C LYS A 352 5.66 43.52 -39.12
N LYS A 353 6.50 44.49 -38.86
CA LYS A 353 6.44 45.81 -39.48
C LYS A 353 7.46 45.82 -40.61
#